data_AF-A0A7J3CRX7-F1
#
_entry.id   AF-A0A7J3CRX7-F1
#
_cell.length_a   1.000
_cell.length_b   1.000
_cell.length_c   1.000
_cell.angle_alpha   90.00
_cell.angle_beta   90.00
_cell.angle_gamma   90.00
#
_symmetry.space_group_name_H-M   'P 1'
#
loop_
_entity.id
_entity.type
_entity.pdbx_description
1 polymer ?
#
loop_
_entity_poly.entity_id
_entity_poly.type
_entity_poly.pdbx_seq_one_letter_code
_entity_poly.pdbx_strand_id
1 'polypeptide(L)'
;PVFTVEESSRLIKNIPGLRTKSLFLKDERGNFYLACLPAHKRLDIKSLKKKISKGKIQFASPEELKSHLNLVPGSVSLFGMIYSSSVILLIDKDVWEADYAGFHPNVNTATIVLDNKNIKKFVSTLKCKTEILNLKNE
;
A
#
# COMPACT_ATOMS: atom_id res chain seq x y z
N PRO A 1 -10.46 10.35 13.00
CA PRO A 1 -9.60 10.52 11.81
C PRO A 1 -8.64 11.67 12.10
N VAL A 2 -7.43 11.65 11.57
CA VAL A 2 -6.42 12.68 11.87
C VAL A 2 -6.13 13.46 10.59
N PHE A 3 -6.25 14.78 10.66
CA PHE A 3 -6.17 15.65 9.48
C PHE A 3 -4.95 16.57 9.47
N THR A 4 -4.28 16.74 10.62
CA THR A 4 -3.07 17.54 10.73
C THR A 4 -1.82 16.67 10.96
N VAL A 5 -0.67 17.13 10.46
CA VAL A 5 0.63 16.45 10.64
C VAL A 5 1.01 16.36 12.12
N GLU A 6 0.64 17.36 12.91
CA GLU A 6 0.95 17.46 14.34
C GLU A 6 0.13 16.49 15.19
N GLU A 7 -1.19 16.40 14.96
CA GLU A 7 -2.03 15.39 15.63
C GLU A 7 -1.58 13.98 15.24
N SER A 8 -1.22 13.77 13.97
CA SER A 8 -0.70 12.50 13.47
C SER A 8 0.58 12.14 14.21
N SER A 9 1.50 13.11 14.34
CA SER A 9 2.77 12.88 15.02
C SER A 9 2.62 12.58 16.51
N ARG A 10 1.63 13.18 17.19
CA ARG A 10 1.38 12.96 18.64
C ARG A 10 0.76 11.58 18.90
N LEU A 11 -0.25 11.18 18.13
CA LEU A 11 -0.92 9.88 18.31
C LEU A 11 -0.04 8.70 17.90
N ILE A 12 0.88 8.91 16.97
CA ILE A 12 1.63 7.82 16.33
C ILE A 12 2.98 7.54 17.01
N LYS A 13 3.48 8.42 17.89
CA LYS A 13 4.72 8.19 18.66
C LYS A 13 4.73 6.87 19.44
N ASN A 14 3.56 6.33 19.77
CA ASN A 14 3.41 5.12 20.59
C ASN A 14 3.00 3.87 19.81
N ILE A 15 2.90 3.93 18.47
CA ILE A 15 2.55 2.75 17.65
C ILE A 15 3.85 2.04 17.24
N PRO A 16 4.11 0.81 17.71
CA PRO A 16 5.33 0.09 17.40
C PRO A 16 5.36 -0.36 15.93
N GLY A 17 6.58 -0.44 15.37
CA GLY A 17 6.82 -0.97 14.04
C GLY A 17 6.86 0.06 12.91
N LEU A 18 7.14 -0.44 11.71
CA LEU A 18 7.25 0.35 10.49
C LEU A 18 5.88 0.90 10.08
N ARG A 19 5.78 2.22 9.98
CA ARG A 19 4.59 2.86 9.41
C ARG A 19 4.57 2.65 7.90
N THR A 20 3.41 2.26 7.37
CA THR A 20 3.23 2.06 5.93
C THR A 20 2.25 3.07 5.33
N LYS A 21 2.31 3.20 4.02
CA LYS A 21 1.25 3.80 3.20
C LYS A 21 1.00 2.91 1.99
N SER A 22 -0.17 3.06 1.38
CA SER A 22 -0.53 2.34 0.16
C SER A 22 -0.94 3.33 -0.93
N LEU A 23 -0.48 3.10 -2.15
CA LEU A 23 -0.78 3.93 -3.33
C LEU A 23 -1.51 3.06 -4.36
N PHE A 24 -2.65 3.54 -4.86
CA PHE A 24 -3.39 2.86 -5.91
C PHE A 24 -3.08 3.49 -7.27
N LEU A 25 -2.50 2.68 -8.15
CA LEU A 25 -1.92 3.11 -9.42
C LEU A 25 -2.54 2.32 -10.57
N LYS A 26 -2.43 2.88 -11.76
CA LYS A 26 -2.73 2.17 -13.01
C LYS A 26 -1.67 2.46 -14.06
N ASP A 27 -1.55 1.54 -15.02
CA ASP A 27 -0.79 1.80 -16.23
C ASP A 27 -1.69 2.05 -17.45
N GLU A 28 -1.10 2.54 -18.54
CA GLU A 28 -1.80 2.79 -19.81
C GLU A 28 -2.39 1.54 -20.47
N ARG A 29 -2.05 0.34 -19.98
CA ARG A 29 -2.54 -0.93 -20.50
C ARG A 29 -3.77 -1.44 -19.73
N GLY A 30 -4.23 -0.68 -18.73
CA GLY A 30 -5.38 -1.04 -17.90
C GLY A 30 -5.06 -1.95 -16.73
N ASN A 31 -3.78 -2.18 -16.40
CA ASN A 31 -3.42 -2.91 -15.19
C ASN A 31 -3.51 -1.98 -13.98
N PHE A 32 -4.01 -2.51 -12.86
CA PHE A 32 -4.09 -1.80 -11.59
C PHE A 32 -3.10 -2.39 -10.58
N TYR A 33 -2.53 -1.52 -9.77
CA TYR A 33 -1.51 -1.86 -8.79
C TYR A 33 -1.82 -1.23 -7.45
N LEU A 34 -1.62 -1.98 -6.36
CA LEU A 34 -1.57 -1.43 -5.00
C LEU A 34 -0.13 -1.53 -4.50
N ALA A 35 0.54 -0.39 -4.37
CA ALA A 35 1.92 -0.33 -3.89
C ALA A 35 1.94 -0.02 -2.38
N CYS A 36 2.38 -0.97 -1.57
CA CYS A 36 2.56 -0.83 -0.13
C CYS A 36 4.03 -0.57 0.20
N LEU A 37 4.33 0.55 0.86
CA LEU A 37 5.69 1.03 1.12
C LEU A 37 5.79 1.78 2.46
N PRO A 38 7.00 2.01 3.01
CA PRO A 38 7.16 2.83 4.21
C PRO A 38 6.53 4.22 4.03
N ALA A 39 5.90 4.74 5.08
CA ALA A 39 5.15 5.99 5.03
C ALA A 39 6.04 7.18 4.59
N HIS A 40 7.30 7.20 5.05
CA HIS A 40 8.29 8.25 4.74
C HIS A 40 8.87 8.14 3.32
N LYS A 41 8.75 6.98 2.66
CA LYS A 41 9.37 6.71 1.36
C LYS A 41 8.52 7.29 0.24
N ARG A 42 9.12 8.06 -0.66
CA ARG A 42 8.47 8.59 -1.86
C ARG A 42 8.68 7.61 -3.01
N LEU A 43 7.61 7.23 -3.70
CA LEU A 43 7.71 6.25 -4.78
C LEU A 43 8.30 6.89 -6.04
N ASP A 44 9.47 6.42 -6.49
CA ASP A 44 10.00 6.77 -7.81
C ASP A 44 9.21 6.05 -8.92
N ILE A 45 8.26 6.78 -9.53
CA ILE A 45 7.42 6.28 -10.62
C ILE A 45 8.25 5.91 -11.85
N LYS A 46 9.36 6.62 -12.13
CA LYS A 46 10.23 6.33 -13.29
C LYS A 46 10.95 5.00 -13.09
N SER A 47 11.48 4.74 -11.90
CA SER A 47 12.08 3.45 -11.57
C SER A 47 11.03 2.34 -11.52
N LEU A 48 9.82 2.62 -11.00
CA LEU A 48 8.75 1.63 -10.95
C LEU A 48 8.35 1.19 -12.35
N LYS A 49 8.16 2.15 -13.27
CA LYS A 49 7.88 1.88 -14.69
C LYS A 49 8.84 0.83 -15.24
N LYS A 50 10.15 1.06 -15.12
CA LYS A 50 11.18 0.13 -15.61
C LYS A 50 11.05 -1.31 -15.05
N LYS A 51 10.44 -1.49 -13.87
CA LYS A 51 10.27 -2.80 -13.24
C LYS A 51 8.99 -3.51 -13.65
N ILE A 52 7.86 -2.81 -13.69
CA ILE A 52 6.53 -3.47 -13.77
C ILE A 52 5.79 -3.22 -15.09
N SER A 53 6.13 -2.17 -15.86
CA SER A 53 5.38 -1.84 -17.09
C SER A 53 6.19 -1.00 -18.08
N LYS A 54 6.14 -1.34 -19.37
CA LYS A 54 6.74 -0.47 -20.41
C LYS A 54 5.95 0.84 -20.63
N GLY A 55 4.78 1.00 -20.01
CA GLY A 55 3.87 2.12 -20.23
C GLY A 55 3.86 3.22 -19.16
N LYS A 56 3.12 4.31 -19.38
CA LYS A 56 2.95 5.36 -18.36
C LYS A 56 2.23 4.81 -17.12
N ILE A 57 2.76 5.13 -15.93
CA ILE A 57 2.13 4.84 -14.64
C ILE A 57 1.57 6.13 -14.07
N GLN A 58 0.36 6.08 -13.53
CA GLN A 58 -0.30 7.21 -12.88
C GLN A 58 -1.18 6.74 -11.71
N PHE A 59 -1.63 7.67 -10.88
CA PHE A 59 -2.64 7.38 -9.88
C PHE A 59 -3.96 7.02 -10.54
N ALA A 60 -4.64 6.01 -9.98
CA ALA A 60 -5.99 5.64 -10.35
C ALA A 60 -7.00 6.64 -9.73
N SER A 61 -8.15 6.80 -10.37
CA SER A 61 -9.18 7.72 -9.91
C SER A 61 -9.92 7.18 -8.68
N PRO A 62 -10.64 8.04 -7.93
CA PRO A 62 -11.51 7.60 -6.84
C PRO A 62 -12.56 6.55 -7.26
N GLU A 63 -13.11 6.68 -8.46
CA GLU A 63 -14.11 5.75 -9.02
C GLU A 63 -13.48 4.38 -9.29
N GLU A 64 -12.28 4.35 -9.85
CA GLU A 64 -11.52 3.12 -10.07
C GLU A 64 -11.16 2.46 -8.74
N LEU A 65 -10.73 3.24 -7.74
CA LEU A 65 -10.46 2.73 -6.39
C LEU A 65 -11.71 2.08 -5.78
N LYS A 66 -12.87 2.73 -5.91
CA LYS A 66 -14.13 2.20 -5.41
C LYS A 66 -14.54 0.94 -6.16
N SER A 67 -14.40 0.93 -7.48
CA SER A 67 -14.78 -0.22 -8.32
C SER A 67 -13.90 -1.44 -8.06
N HIS A 68 -12.59 -1.27 -7.92
CA HIS A 68 -11.65 -2.39 -7.78
C HIS A 68 -11.43 -2.85 -6.35
N LEU A 69 -11.39 -1.92 -5.39
CA LEU A 69 -11.04 -2.23 -4.00
C LEU A 69 -12.18 -1.93 -3.02
N ASN A 70 -13.33 -1.43 -3.47
CA ASN A 70 -14.43 -1.00 -2.59
C ASN A 70 -14.03 0.06 -1.55
N LEU A 71 -12.95 0.80 -1.80
CA LEU A 71 -12.39 1.83 -0.92
C LEU A 71 -12.65 3.25 -1.43
N VAL A 72 -12.41 4.23 -0.57
CA VAL A 72 -12.45 5.66 -0.89
C VAL A 72 -11.07 6.31 -0.69
N PRO A 73 -10.76 7.45 -1.33
CA PRO A 73 -9.52 8.17 -1.08
C PRO A 73 -9.26 8.40 0.41
N GLY A 74 -8.00 8.23 0.82
CA GLY A 74 -7.61 8.31 2.24
C GLY A 74 -7.80 7.02 3.04
N SER A 75 -8.48 5.99 2.50
CA SER A 75 -8.65 4.69 3.17
C SER A 75 -7.83 3.54 2.56
N VAL A 76 -6.98 3.85 1.57
CA VAL A 76 -6.18 2.86 0.81
C VAL A 76 -5.26 2.09 1.76
N SER A 77 -5.33 0.77 1.69
CA SER A 77 -4.56 -0.13 2.56
C SER A 77 -4.25 -1.45 1.87
N LEU A 78 -3.22 -2.14 2.37
CA LEU A 78 -2.94 -3.54 2.09
C LEU A 78 -4.19 -4.43 2.27
N PHE A 79 -5.02 -4.16 3.28
CA PHE A 79 -6.24 -4.92 3.53
C PHE A 79 -7.33 -4.71 2.46
N GLY A 80 -7.20 -3.71 1.58
CA GLY A 80 -8.11 -3.52 0.46
C GLY A 80 -8.05 -4.67 -0.55
N MET A 81 -6.94 -5.42 -0.57
CA MET A 81 -6.73 -6.54 -1.47
C MET A 81 -7.70 -7.70 -1.25
N ILE A 82 -8.41 -7.77 -0.11
CA ILE A 82 -9.47 -8.77 0.09
C ILE A 82 -10.61 -8.63 -0.92
N TYR A 83 -10.79 -7.44 -1.49
CA TYR A 83 -11.86 -7.14 -2.44
C TYR A 83 -11.46 -7.41 -3.90
N SER A 84 -10.19 -7.71 -4.19
CA SER A 84 -9.72 -7.85 -5.57
C SER A 84 -8.68 -8.94 -5.77
N SER A 85 -8.89 -9.76 -6.80
CA SER A 85 -7.87 -10.64 -7.36
C SER A 85 -7.20 -10.05 -8.61
N SER A 86 -7.77 -9.01 -9.23
CA SER A 86 -7.29 -8.43 -10.49
C SER A 86 -6.26 -7.31 -10.28
N VAL A 87 -6.21 -6.71 -9.09
CA VAL A 87 -5.19 -5.71 -8.72
C VAL A 87 -3.89 -6.42 -8.35
N ILE A 88 -2.77 -5.95 -8.89
CA ILE A 88 -1.44 -6.49 -8.59
C ILE A 88 -0.92 -5.82 -7.31
N LEU A 89 -0.56 -6.63 -6.32
CA LEU A 89 0.02 -6.16 -5.07
C LEU A 89 1.54 -6.01 -5.20
N LEU A 90 2.05 -4.81 -4.96
CA LEU A 90 3.49 -4.52 -4.91
C LEU A 90 3.87 -4.19 -3.47
N ILE A 91 4.72 -5.01 -2.85
CA ILE A 91 5.17 -4.80 -1.48
C ILE A 91 6.63 -4.36 -1.51
N ASP A 92 6.91 -3.22 -0.88
CA ASP A 92 8.28 -2.76 -0.69
C ASP A 92 9.04 -3.74 0.22
N LYS A 93 10.30 -4.03 -0.14
CA LYS A 93 11.16 -4.93 0.62
C LYS A 93 11.27 -4.54 2.10
N ASP A 94 11.32 -3.25 2.42
CA ASP A 94 11.42 -2.76 3.81
C ASP A 94 10.16 -3.14 4.62
N VAL A 95 8.98 -3.15 3.97
CA VAL A 95 7.72 -3.60 4.59
C VAL A 95 7.67 -5.12 4.73
N TRP A 96 8.17 -5.84 3.73
CA TRP A 96 8.19 -7.30 3.73
C TRP A 96 9.14 -7.91 4.76
N GLU A 97 10.22 -7.20 5.09
CA GLU A 97 11.26 -7.63 6.03
C GLU A 97 11.07 -7.03 7.43
N ALA A 98 10.16 -6.07 7.62
CA ALA A 98 9.90 -5.46 8.92
C ALA A 98 9.45 -6.49 9.96
N ASP A 99 10.00 -6.40 11.18
CA ASP A 99 9.57 -7.21 12.33
C ASP A 99 8.11 -6.95 12.69
N TYR A 100 7.73 -5.66 12.67
CA TYR A 100 6.37 -5.17 12.87
C TYR A 100 6.07 -4.07 11.85
N ALA A 101 4.86 -4.06 11.30
CA ALA A 101 4.39 -2.97 10.45
C ALA A 101 2.93 -2.60 10.73
N GLY A 102 2.63 -1.30 10.65
CA GLY A 102 1.31 -0.73 10.87
C GLY A 102 0.57 -0.46 9.56
N PHE A 103 -0.70 -0.89 9.49
CA PHE A 103 -1.57 -0.72 8.33
C PHE A 103 -2.94 -0.17 8.75
N HIS A 104 -3.56 0.68 7.93
CA HIS A 104 -4.93 1.13 8.14
C HIS A 104 -5.92 0.01 7.82
N PRO A 105 -6.92 -0.34 8.67
CA PRO A 105 -7.87 -1.41 8.38
C PRO A 105 -8.99 -0.96 7.44
N ASN A 106 -8.63 -0.50 6.23
CA ASN A 106 -9.56 0.08 5.24
C ASN A 106 -10.34 1.31 5.73
N VAL A 107 -9.90 1.90 6.85
CA VAL A 107 -10.34 3.17 7.41
C VAL A 107 -9.13 3.89 8.01
N ASN A 108 -9.05 5.21 7.86
CA ASN A 108 -7.92 6.00 8.35
C ASN A 108 -8.03 6.42 9.82
N THR A 109 -9.01 5.88 10.53
CA THR A 109 -9.29 6.16 11.94
C THR A 109 -8.56 5.21 12.89
N ALA A 110 -7.97 4.14 12.36
CA ALA A 110 -7.28 3.11 13.13
C ALA A 110 -6.01 2.64 12.41
N THR A 111 -5.13 1.98 13.15
CA THR A 111 -3.93 1.30 12.64
C THR A 111 -3.83 -0.06 13.32
N ILE A 112 -3.72 -1.13 12.54
CA ILE A 112 -3.42 -2.47 13.02
C ILE A 112 -1.92 -2.70 12.84
N VAL A 113 -1.24 -3.11 13.91
CA VAL A 113 0.15 -3.54 13.86
C VAL A 113 0.17 -5.06 13.74
N LEU A 114 0.89 -5.56 12.74
CA LEU A 114 1.13 -6.99 12.54
C LEU A 114 2.61 -7.27 12.64
N ASP A 115 2.95 -8.44 13.18
CA ASP A 115 4.31 -8.98 13.07
C ASP A 115 4.57 -9.51 11.64
N ASN A 116 5.84 -9.74 11.32
CA ASN A 116 6.27 -10.24 10.01
C ASN A 116 5.52 -11.51 9.59
N LYS A 117 5.32 -12.44 10.53
CA LYS A 117 4.65 -13.72 10.28
C LYS A 117 3.21 -13.52 9.86
N ASN A 118 2.47 -12.64 10.52
CA ASN A 118 1.08 -12.36 10.21
C ASN A 118 0.92 -11.52 8.94
N ILE A 119 1.87 -10.64 8.61
CA ILE A 119 1.91 -9.96 7.31
C ILE A 119 2.02 -11.00 6.19
N LYS A 120 3.00 -11.91 6.28
CA LYS A 120 3.21 -12.97 5.30
C LYS A 120 2.00 -13.91 5.21
N LYS A 121 1.42 -14.28 6.35
CA LYS A 121 0.21 -15.09 6.41
C LYS A 121 -0.95 -14.40 5.69
N PHE A 122 -1.22 -13.13 5.99
CA PHE A 122 -2.27 -12.37 5.32
C PHE A 122 -2.06 -12.35 3.81
N VAL A 123 -0.86 -11.97 3.35
CA VAL A 123 -0.54 -11.92 1.91
C VAL A 123 -0.71 -13.27 1.23
N SER A 124 -0.34 -14.37 1.90
CA SER A 124 -0.51 -15.73 1.36
C SER A 124 -1.98 -16.16 1.18
N THR A 125 -2.93 -15.50 1.86
CA THR A 125 -4.37 -15.75 1.67
C THR A 125 -4.97 -14.98 0.49
N LEU A 126 -4.24 -14.01 -0.06
CA LEU A 126 -4.73 -13.20 -1.18
C LEU A 126 -4.65 -13.99 -2.48
N LYS A 127 -5.65 -13.78 -3.35
CA LYS A 127 -5.73 -14.42 -4.68
C LYS A 127 -5.13 -13.57 -5.81
N CYS A 128 -4.53 -12.44 -5.47
CA CYS A 128 -3.91 -11.52 -6.41
C CYS A 128 -2.46 -11.89 -6.71
N LYS A 129 -1.96 -11.46 -7.87
CA LYS A 129 -0.53 -11.46 -8.14
C LYS A 129 0.17 -10.54 -7.13
N THR A 130 1.22 -11.04 -6.49
CA THR A 130 2.01 -10.28 -5.51
C THR A 130 3.48 -10.26 -5.93
N GLU A 131 4.10 -9.08 -5.88
CA GLU A 131 5.53 -8.88 -6.16
C GLU A 131 6.20 -8.14 -5.01
N ILE A 132 7.31 -8.68 -4.52
CA ILE A 132 8.15 -8.04 -3.51
C ILE A 132 9.27 -7.32 -4.24
N LEU A 133 9.32 -6.00 -4.13
CA LEU A 133 10.24 -5.15 -4.89
C LEU A 133 10.98 -4.20 -3.95
N ASN A 134 12.24 -3.91 -4.25
CA ASN A 134 12.89 -2.73 -3.69
C ASN A 134 12.38 -1.49 -4.44
N LEU A 135 11.33 -0.82 -3.94
CA LEU A 135 10.84 0.41 -4.57
C LEU A 135 11.83 1.53 -4.25
N LYS A 136 12.32 2.24 -5.25
CA LYS A 136 13.31 3.30 -5.01
C LYS A 136 12.63 4.54 -4.44
N ASN A 137 13.38 5.26 -3.61
CA ASN A 137 13.02 6.60 -3.18
C ASN A 137 13.35 7.58 -4.31
N GLU A 138 12.42 8.50 -4.63
CA GLU A 138 12.67 9.62 -5.57
C GLU A 138 13.51 10.72 -4.92
#